data_AF-A0A1G6WND7-F1
#
_entry.id   AF-A0A1G6WND7-F1
#
_cell.length_a   1.000
_cell.length_b   1.000
_cell.length_c   1.000
_cell.angle_alpha   90.00
_cell.angle_beta   90.00
_cell.angle_gamma   90.00
#
_symmetry.space_group_name_H-M   'P 1'
#
loop_
_entity.id
_entity.type
_entity.pdbx_description
1 polymer ?
#
loop_
_entity_poly.entity_id
_entity_poly.type
_entity_poly.pdbx_seq_one_letter_code
_entity_poly.pdbx_strand_id
1 'polypeptide(L)'
;MSGSPIMNKLFRIAIHAGSIFGLLVMALLPGDKYGFMQEMDPSIPANAIENGTGNSTVAASAIFALVAIAQIAIAVKSSKPSGRVLPAVLILLGLALLALKILG
;
A
#
# COMPACT_ATOMS: atom_id res chain seq x y z
N MET A 1 21.27 20.21 -1.86
CA MET A 1 21.62 19.59 -3.16
C MET A 1 20.62 20.07 -4.21
N SER A 2 21.01 21.03 -5.05
CA SER A 2 20.16 21.56 -6.12
C SER A 2 20.28 20.66 -7.34
N GLY A 3 19.45 19.62 -7.39
CA GLY A 3 19.27 18.81 -8.60
C GLY A 3 18.61 19.62 -9.70
N SER A 4 18.94 19.36 -10.96
CA SER A 4 18.31 20.03 -12.10
C SER A 4 16.77 19.94 -12.00
N PRO A 5 16.02 20.94 -12.49
CA PRO A 5 14.56 20.97 -12.40
C PRO A 5 13.91 19.75 -13.07
N ILE A 6 14.59 19.15 -14.06
CA ILE A 6 14.18 17.91 -14.73
C ILE A 6 14.34 16.71 -13.78
N MET A 7 15.47 16.59 -13.10
CA MET A 7 15.72 15.50 -12.15
C MET A 7 14.71 15.50 -10.99
N ASN A 8 14.32 16.68 -10.51
CA ASN A 8 13.30 16.80 -9.48
C ASN A 8 11.91 16.36 -9.96
N LYS A 9 11.58 16.57 -11.24
CA LYS A 9 10.31 16.08 -11.84
C LYS A 9 10.33 14.57 -11.99
N LEU A 10 11.41 14.00 -12.53
CA LEU A 10 11.56 12.55 -12.68
C LEU A 10 11.48 11.82 -11.34
N PHE A 11 12.14 12.36 -10.31
CA PHE A 11 12.07 11.81 -8.96
C PHE A 11 10.65 11.80 -8.39
N ARG A 12 9.87 12.88 -8.59
CA ARG A 12 8.46 12.92 -8.19
C ARG A 12 7.62 11.88 -8.93
N ILE A 13 7.81 11.75 -10.24
CA ILE A 13 7.12 10.74 -11.05
C ILE A 13 7.45 9.34 -10.55
N ALA A 14 8.72 9.05 -10.26
CA ALA A 14 9.16 7.78 -9.72
C ALA A 14 8.50 7.46 -8.37
N ILE A 15 8.38 8.44 -7.47
CA ILE A 15 7.67 8.25 -6.19
C ILE A 15 6.19 7.94 -6.41
N HIS A 16 5.50 8.65 -7.32
CA HIS A 16 4.09 8.36 -7.62
C HIS A 16 3.92 6.97 -8.23
N ALA A 17 4.76 6.60 -9.20
CA ALA A 17 4.74 5.28 -9.82
C ALA A 17 5.00 4.17 -8.78
N GLY A 18 6.01 4.34 -7.93
CA GLY A 18 6.31 3.42 -6.83
C GLY A 18 5.17 3.33 -5.82
N SER A 19 4.47 4.44 -5.56
CA SER A 19 3.30 4.44 -4.66
C SER A 19 2.12 3.68 -5.26
N ILE A 20 1.83 3.90 -6.55
CA ILE A 20 0.79 3.14 -7.27
C ILE A 20 1.13 1.65 -7.24
N PHE A 21 2.38 1.28 -7.53
CA PHE A 21 2.84 -0.10 -7.47
C PHE A 21 2.70 -0.70 -6.07
N GLY A 22 3.10 0.03 -5.03
CA GLY A 22 2.92 -0.40 -3.64
C GLY A 22 1.44 -0.65 -3.29
N LEU A 23 0.54 0.25 -3.70
CA LEU A 23 -0.90 0.07 -3.48
C LEU A 23 -1.47 -1.13 -4.27
N LEU A 24 -0.98 -1.40 -5.47
CA LEU A 24 -1.36 -2.60 -6.24
C LEU A 24 -0.90 -3.88 -5.53
N VAL A 25 0.36 -3.92 -5.06
CA VAL A 25 0.88 -5.05 -4.28
C VAL A 25 0.03 -5.25 -3.02
N MET A 26 -0.28 -4.18 -2.30
CA MET A 26 -1.12 -4.22 -1.11
C MET A 26 -2.52 -4.78 -1.40
N ALA A 27 -3.15 -4.40 -2.52
CA ALA A 27 -4.44 -4.93 -2.93
C ALA A 27 -4.39 -6.44 -3.19
N LEU A 28 -3.30 -6.91 -3.81
CA LEU A 28 -3.09 -8.30 -4.21
C LEU A 28 -2.55 -9.22 -3.10
N LEU A 29 -2.19 -8.69 -1.94
CA LEU A 29 -1.75 -9.53 -0.81
C LEU A 29 -2.86 -10.51 -0.42
N PRO A 30 -2.63 -11.83 -0.46
CA PRO A 30 -3.64 -12.80 -0.05
C PRO A 30 -3.89 -12.68 1.46
N GLY A 31 -5.16 -12.56 1.84
CA GLY A 31 -5.58 -12.54 3.24
C GLY A 31 -5.40 -13.93 3.87
N ASP A 32 -5.79 -14.97 3.15
CA ASP A 32 -5.57 -16.35 3.55
C ASP A 32 -4.60 -17.04 2.59
N LYS A 33 -3.34 -17.14 3.01
CA LYS A 33 -2.27 -17.77 2.23
C LYS A 33 -2.44 -19.29 2.14
N TYR A 34 -3.26 -19.89 3.01
CA TYR A 34 -3.42 -21.35 3.15
C TYR A 34 -4.86 -21.83 2.95
N GLY A 35 -5.81 -20.94 2.65
CA GLY A 35 -7.22 -21.30 2.42
C GLY A 35 -7.39 -22.38 1.34
N PHE A 36 -6.54 -22.37 0.32
CA PHE A 36 -6.53 -23.41 -0.71
C PHE A 36 -6.18 -24.82 -0.17
N MET A 37 -5.36 -24.91 0.89
CA MET A 37 -5.02 -26.19 1.53
C MET A 37 -6.20 -26.72 2.32
N GLN A 38 -6.98 -25.81 2.90
CA GLN A 38 -8.21 -26.14 3.61
C GLN A 38 -9.32 -26.64 2.67
N GLU A 39 -9.38 -26.10 1.45
CA GLU A 39 -10.27 -26.59 0.38
C GLU A 39 -9.86 -27.98 -0.12
N MET A 40 -8.57 -28.29 -0.15
CA MET A 40 -8.04 -29.59 -0.61
C MET A 40 -8.12 -30.69 0.45
N ASP A 41 -7.96 -30.34 1.73
CA ASP A 41 -8.04 -31.28 2.85
C ASP A 41 -8.83 -30.66 4.03
N PRO A 42 -10.14 -30.96 4.15
CA PRO A 42 -10.99 -30.43 5.21
C PRO A 42 -10.68 -31.02 6.60
N SER A 43 -9.76 -31.98 6.70
CA SER A 43 -9.32 -32.52 8.00
C SER A 43 -8.31 -31.62 8.71
N ILE A 44 -7.76 -30.61 8.01
CA ILE A 44 -6.88 -29.59 8.60
C ILE A 44 -7.71 -28.56 9.37
N PRO A 45 -7.53 -28.43 10.70
CA PRO A 45 -8.27 -27.47 11.50
C PRO A 45 -7.98 -26.02 11.08
N ALA A 46 -9.01 -25.18 11.00
CA ALA A 46 -8.91 -23.75 10.66
C ALA A 46 -8.01 -22.92 11.61
N ASN A 47 -7.67 -23.49 12.76
CA ASN A 47 -6.84 -22.92 13.80
C ASN A 47 -5.50 -23.65 13.99
N ALA A 48 -5.24 -24.73 13.26
CA ALA A 48 -3.97 -25.48 13.34
C ALA A 48 -2.86 -24.83 12.51
N ILE A 49 -3.24 -24.02 11.52
CA ILE A 49 -2.33 -23.18 10.75
C ILE A 49 -2.56 -21.76 11.23
N GLU A 50 -1.51 -21.09 11.71
CA GLU A 50 -1.58 -19.66 12.02
C GLU A 50 -2.06 -18.94 10.75
N ASN A 51 -3.30 -18.47 10.77
CA ASN A 51 -3.89 -17.78 9.63
C ASN A 51 -2.96 -16.61 9.29
N GLY A 52 -2.33 -16.67 8.12
CA GLY A 52 -1.38 -15.66 7.65
C GLY A 52 -2.00 -14.27 7.47
N THR A 53 -3.29 -14.11 7.79
CA THR A 53 -4.06 -12.86 7.83
C THR A 53 -3.32 -11.80 8.65
N GLY A 54 -2.83 -12.14 9.85
CA GLY A 54 -2.05 -11.22 10.69
C GLY A 54 -0.81 -10.68 9.98
N ASN A 55 -0.06 -11.56 9.31
CA ASN A 55 1.14 -11.16 8.57
C ASN A 55 0.80 -10.32 7.32
N SER A 56 -0.30 -10.63 6.64
CA SER A 56 -0.75 -9.89 5.45
C SER A 56 -1.22 -8.46 5.81
N THR A 57 -1.92 -8.28 6.93
CA THR A 57 -2.39 -6.98 7.42
C THR A 57 -1.22 -6.14 7.93
N VAL A 58 -0.25 -6.74 8.60
CA VAL A 58 1.01 -6.07 8.99
C VAL A 58 1.79 -5.63 7.74
N ALA A 59 1.95 -6.49 6.74
CA ALA A 59 2.59 -6.11 5.48
C ALA A 59 1.84 -4.99 4.75
N ALA A 60 0.51 -5.07 4.67
CA ALA A 60 -0.34 -4.04 4.05
C ALA A 60 -0.21 -2.69 4.76
N SER A 61 -0.23 -2.68 6.10
CA SER A 61 -0.05 -1.46 6.90
C SER A 61 1.34 -0.85 6.74
N ALA A 62 2.39 -1.66 6.66
CA ALA A 62 3.76 -1.19 6.40
C ALA A 62 3.90 -0.55 5.00
N ILE A 63 3.34 -1.19 3.96
CA ILE A 63 3.30 -0.62 2.61
C ILE A 63 2.54 0.70 2.60
N PHE A 64 1.36 0.74 3.22
CA PHE A 64 0.56 1.95 3.31
C PHE A 64 1.32 3.08 4.02
N ALA A 65 2.00 2.80 5.14
CA ALA A 65 2.78 3.79 5.86
C ALA A 65 3.89 4.40 4.98
N LEU A 66 4.62 3.58 4.22
CA LEU A 66 5.64 4.06 3.28
C LEU A 66 5.03 4.96 2.19
N VAL A 67 3.90 4.55 1.61
CA VAL A 67 3.18 5.35 0.62
C VAL A 67 2.72 6.68 1.22
N ALA A 68 2.11 6.65 2.40
CA ALA A 68 1.60 7.84 3.08
C ALA A 68 2.73 8.83 3.38
N ILE A 69 3.86 8.38 3.94
CA ILE A 69 5.02 9.22 4.20
C ILE A 69 5.54 9.86 2.91
N ALA A 70 5.69 9.08 1.84
CA ALA A 70 6.19 9.58 0.56
C ALA A 70 5.24 10.62 -0.06
N GLN A 71 3.93 10.38 -0.02
CA GLN A 71 2.93 11.30 -0.56
C GLN A 71 2.79 12.57 0.28
N ILE A 72 2.85 12.47 1.61
CA ILE A 72 2.87 13.64 2.51
C ILE A 72 4.10 14.50 2.23
N ALA A 73 5.28 13.89 2.07
CA ALA A 73 6.51 14.63 1.76
C ALA A 73 6.39 15.42 0.45
N ILE A 74 5.74 14.85 -0.58
CA ILE A 74 5.45 15.57 -1.84
C ILE A 74 4.43 16.68 -1.62
N ALA A 75 3.34 16.41 -0.89
CA ALA A 75 2.26 17.36 -0.68
C ALA A 75 2.71 18.61 0.09
N VAL A 76 3.51 18.44 1.15
CA VAL A 76 4.08 19.53 1.95
C VAL A 76 5.04 20.38 1.11
N LYS A 77 5.80 19.75 0.21
CA LYS A 77 6.72 20.46 -0.70
C LYS A 77 6.02 21.12 -1.90
N SER A 78 4.71 20.92 -2.06
CA SER A 78 3.93 21.57 -3.12
C SER A 78 3.42 22.94 -2.67
N SER A 79 3.81 23.99 -3.40
CA SER A 79 3.31 25.36 -3.22
C SER A 79 1.95 25.60 -3.88
N LYS A 80 1.54 24.73 -4.81
CA LYS A 80 0.25 24.83 -5.52
C LYS A 80 -0.73 23.77 -5.00
N PRO A 81 -2.03 24.11 -4.86
CA PRO A 81 -3.06 23.16 -4.44
C PRO A 81 -3.20 21.99 -5.42
N SER A 82 -3.06 22.23 -6.72
CA SER A 82 -3.11 21.17 -7.75
C SER A 82 -2.01 20.11 -7.58
N GLY A 83 -0.85 20.47 -7.03
CA GLY A 83 0.22 19.52 -6.74
C GLY A 83 -0.01 18.64 -5.51
N ARG A 84 -1.12 18.85 -4.77
CA ARG A 84 -1.52 18.06 -3.60
C ARG A 84 -2.66 17.07 -3.89
N VAL A 85 -3.36 17.24 -5.01
CA VAL A 85 -4.51 16.40 -5.39
C VAL A 85 -4.12 14.94 -5.54
N LEU A 86 -3.10 14.65 -6.38
CA LEU A 86 -2.65 13.29 -6.60
C LEU A 86 -2.13 12.60 -5.31
N PRO A 87 -1.26 13.24 -4.50
CA PRO A 87 -0.92 12.72 -3.18
C PRO A 87 -2.12 12.39 -2.29
N ALA A 88 -3.09 13.31 -2.21
CA ALA A 88 -4.29 13.11 -1.39
C ALA A 88 -5.12 11.92 -1.88
N VAL A 89 -5.31 11.79 -3.20
CA VAL A 89 -6.03 10.65 -3.81
C VAL A 89 -5.33 9.34 -3.50
N LEU A 90 -4.00 9.27 -3.62
CA LEU A 90 -3.25 8.04 -3.32
C LEU A 90 -3.32 7.66 -1.84
N ILE A 91 -3.28 8.64 -0.93
CA ILE A 91 -3.46 8.39 0.51
C ILE A 91 -4.87 7.88 0.81
N LEU A 92 -5.90 8.50 0.26
CA LEU A 92 -7.30 8.08 0.44
C LEU A 92 -7.54 6.68 -0.12
N LEU A 93 -6.98 6.37 -1.29
CA LEU A 93 -7.05 5.04 -1.87
C LEU A 93 -6.35 4.00 -0.99
N GLY A 94 -5.16 4.33 -0.48
CA GLY A 94 -4.44 3.46 0.45
C GLY A 94 -5.20 3.22 1.76
N LEU A 95 -5.84 4.25 2.32
CA LEU A 95 -6.72 4.11 3.50
C LEU A 95 -7.90 3.18 3.21
N ALA A 96 -8.55 3.34 2.06
CA ALA A 96 -9.65 2.47 1.65
C ALA A 96 -9.21 1.01 1.51
N LEU A 97 -8.04 0.75 0.90
CA LEU A 97 -7.47 -0.59 0.79
C LEU A 97 -7.11 -1.16 2.16
N LEU A 98 -6.56 -0.35 3.08
CA LEU A 98 -6.20 -0.80 4.41
C LEU A 98 -7.44 -1.16 5.22
N ALA A 99 -8.46 -0.30 5.17
CA ALA A 99 -9.74 -0.57 5.80
C ALA A 99 -10.35 -1.88 5.26
N LEU A 100 -10.33 -2.08 3.93
CA LEU A 100 -10.82 -3.33 3.34
C LEU A 100 -10.07 -4.57 3.86
N LYS A 101 -8.75 -4.48 4.08
CA LYS A 101 -7.95 -5.60 4.62
C LYS A 101 -8.14 -5.84 6.12
N ILE A 102 -8.55 -4.82 6.88
CA ILE A 102 -8.77 -4.95 8.32
C ILE A 102 -10.20 -5.43 8.60
N LEU A 103 -11.17 -4.99 7.80
CA LEU A 103 -12.59 -5.29 7.99
C LEU A 103 -13.08 -6.52 7.22
N GLY A 104 -12.38 -6.94 6.16
CA GLY A 104 -12.71 -8.12 5.34
C GLY A 104 -11.85 -9.31 5.70
#